data_AF-A0A498KFM5-F1
#
_entry.id   AF-A0A498KFM5-F1
#
_cell.length_a   1.000
_cell.length_b   1.000
_cell.length_c   1.000
_cell.angle_alpha   90.00
_cell.angle_beta   90.00
_cell.angle_gamma   90.00
#
_symmetry.space_group_name_H-M   'P 1'
#
loop_
_entity.id
_entity.type
_entity.pdbx_description
1 polymer ?
#
loop_
_entity_poly.entity_id
_entity_poly.type
_entity_poly.pdbx_seq_one_letter_code
_entity_poly.pdbx_strand_id
1 'polypeptide(L)' 'MNNLINDIFEKLAQDSLRLARYNKKPTITCQEIQTAVNLMLPIELAKHVVLERTKVMTKFTSS' A
#
# COMPACT_ATOMS: atom_id res chain seq x y z
N MET A 1 8.10 19.46 -4.24
CA MET A 1 7.07 18.38 -4.30
C MET A 1 7.64 16.97 -4.16
N ASN A 2 8.94 16.74 -4.40
CA ASN A 2 9.54 15.40 -4.25
C ASN A 2 9.55 14.89 -2.80
N ASN A 3 9.69 15.77 -1.81
CA ASN A 3 9.78 15.36 -0.40
C ASN A 3 8.49 14.70 0.09
N LEU A 4 7.31 15.25 -0.23
CA LEU A 4 6.03 14.65 0.20
C LEU A 4 5.85 13.22 -0.31
N ILE A 5 6.22 12.96 -1.57
CA ILE A 5 6.10 11.63 -2.17
C ILE A 5 7.10 10.67 -1.51
N ASN A 6 8.33 11.13 -1.27
CA ASN A 6 9.36 10.34 -0.62
C ASN A 6 8.97 9.99 0.83
N ASP A 7 8.46 10.95 1.59
CA ASP A 7 8.05 10.76 2.98
C ASP A 7 6.91 9.74 3.09
N ILE A 8 5.90 9.86 2.20
CA ILE A 8 4.79 8.91 2.12
C ILE A 8 5.27 7.52 1.70
N PHE A 9 6.15 7.45 0.70
CA PHE A 9 6.68 6.18 0.21
C PHE A 9 7.49 5.46 1.29
N GLU A 10 8.37 6.18 1.99
CA GLU A 10 9.17 5.63 3.08
C GLU A 10 8.28 5.14 4.23
N LYS A 11 7.28 5.95 4.62
CA LYS A 11 6.31 5.58 5.64
C LYS A 11 5.55 4.30 5.25
N LEU A 12 5.03 4.25 4.03
CA LEU A 12 4.28 3.11 3.51
C LEU A 12 5.14 1.84 3.46
N ALA A 13 6.40 1.94 3.01
CA ALA A 13 7.32 0.81 2.94
C ALA A 13 7.65 0.27 4.34
N GLN A 14 7.91 1.16 5.31
CA GLN A 14 8.19 0.77 6.70
C GLN A 14 6.98 0.07 7.35
N ASP A 15 5.77 0.62 7.18
CA ASP A 15 4.56 0.04 7.76
C ASP A 15 4.21 -1.31 7.09
N SER A 16 4.36 -1.42 5.77
CA SER A 16 4.17 -2.68 5.04
C SER A 16 5.18 -3.75 5.47
N LEU A 17 6.44 -3.37 5.70
CA LEU A 17 7.46 -4.28 6.21
C LEU A 17 7.15 -4.76 7.64
N ARG A 18 6.68 -3.85 8.50
CA ARG A 18 6.24 -4.19 9.86
C ARG A 18 5.09 -5.19 9.80
N LEU A 19 4.09 -4.96 8.95
CA LEU A 19 2.96 -5.88 8.76
C LEU A 19 3.39 -7.26 8.26
N ALA A 20 4.32 -7.33 7.30
CA ALA A 20 4.86 -8.60 6.84
C ALA A 20 5.58 -9.37 7.96
N ARG A 21 6.36 -8.65 8.78
CA ARG A 21 7.03 -9.23 9.97
C ARG A 21 6.04 -9.71 11.02
N TYR A 22 4.98 -8.94 11.31
CA TYR A 22 3.92 -9.36 12.24
C TYR A 22 3.21 -10.63 11.76
N ASN A 23 2.96 -10.72 10.46
CA ASN A 23 2.34 -11.88 9.83
C ASN A 23 3.32 -13.05 9.58
N LYS A 24 4.60 -12.92 10.00
CA LYS A 24 5.68 -13.89 9.79
C LYS A 24 5.87 -14.29 8.32
N LYS A 25 5.59 -13.36 7.40
CA LYS A 25 5.78 -13.57 5.96
C LYS A 25 7.12 -12.98 5.53
N PRO A 26 7.92 -13.71 4.73
CA PRO A 26 9.18 -13.19 4.19
C PRO A 26 8.95 -12.20 3.03
N THR A 27 7.75 -12.19 2.44
CA THR A 27 7.41 -11.39 1.26
C THR A 27 6.32 -10.38 1.61
N ILE A 28 6.52 -9.13 1.22
CA ILE A 28 5.48 -8.09 1.26
C ILE A 28 4.55 -8.32 0.07
N THR A 29 3.26 -8.55 0.33
CA THR A 29 2.26 -8.71 -0.73
C THR A 29 1.39 -7.46 -0.84
N CYS A 30 0.55 -7.39 -1.88
CA CYS A 30 -0.42 -6.30 -2.03
C CYS A 30 -1.36 -6.17 -0.83
N GLN A 31 -1.54 -7.22 -0.02
CA GLN A 31 -2.35 -7.18 1.19
C GLN A 31 -1.70 -6.29 2.27
N GLU A 32 -0.41 -6.46 2.54
CA GLU A 32 0.30 -5.65 3.53
C GLU A 32 0.36 -4.17 3.09
N ILE A 33 0.56 -3.92 1.80
CA ILE A 33 0.51 -2.56 1.23
C ILE A 33 -0.89 -1.95 1.41
N GLN A 34 -1.94 -2.71 1.11
CA GLN A 34 -3.32 -2.25 1.27
C GLN A 34 -3.66 -1.90 2.72
N THR A 35 -3.22 -2.74 3.66
CA THR A 35 -3.42 -2.49 5.08
C THR A 35 -2.63 -1.26 5.54
N ALA A 36 -1.39 -1.08 5.08
CA ALA A 36 -0.58 0.10 5.39
C ALA A 36 -1.23 1.40 4.86
N VAL A 37 -1.79 1.38 3.65
CA VAL A 37 -2.55 2.53 3.09
C VAL A 37 -3.75 2.88 3.98
N ASN A 38 -4.50 1.89 4.46
CA ASN A 38 -5.66 2.10 5.32
C ASN A 38 -5.30 2.62 6.71
N LEU A 39 -4.07 2.36 7.18
CA LEU A 39 -3.54 2.89 8.45
C LEU A 39 -3.03 4.32 8.31
N MET A 40 -2.50 4.69 7.14
CA MET A 40 -1.90 6.01 6.90
C MET A 40 -2.93 7.06 6.45
N LEU A 41 -3.99 6.64 5.75
CA LEU A 41 -4.96 7.55 5.14
C LEU A 41 -6.32 7.54 5.85
N PRO A 42 -7.02 8.70 5.89
CA PRO A 42 -8.44 8.75 6.21
C PRO A 42 -9.27 7.82 5.31
N ILE A 43 -10.39 7.34 5.86
CA ILE A 43 -11.19 6.28 5.22
C ILE A 43 -11.68 6.60 3.81
N GLU A 44 -11.97 7.87 3.52
CA GLU A 44 -12.44 8.31 2.21
C GLU A 44 -11.32 8.27 1.16
N LEU A 45 -10.11 8.72 1.52
CA LEU A 45 -8.94 8.64 0.64
C LEU A 45 -8.49 7.18 0.44
N ALA A 46 -8.55 6.36 1.49
CA ALA A 46 -8.22 4.95 1.41
C ALA A 46 -9.10 4.21 0.39
N LYS A 47 -10.41 4.49 0.35
CA LYS A 47 -11.34 3.90 -0.65
C LYS A 47 -10.91 4.22 -2.08
N HIS A 48 -10.51 5.46 -2.36
CA HIS A 48 -10.08 5.86 -3.70
C HIS A 48 -8.80 5.13 -4.11
N VAL A 49 -7.84 4.99 -3.19
CA VAL A 49 -6.60 4.25 -3.45
C VAL A 49 -6.88 2.76 -3.71
N VAL A 50 -7.83 2.14 -3.01
CA VAL A 50 -8.25 0.74 -3.25
C VAL A 50 -8.83 0.58 -4.66
N LEU A 51 -9.68 1.53 -5.09
CA LEU A 51 -10.29 1.50 -6.42
C LEU A 51 -9.22 1.63 -7.51
N GLU A 52 -8.30 2.58 -7.36
CA GLU A 52 -7.18 2.77 -8.30
C GLU A 52 -6.27 1.54 -8.33
N ARG A 53 -5.93 0.96 -7.16
CA ARG A 53 -5.18 -0.30 -7.08
C ARG A 53 -5.87 -1.41 -7.87
N THR A 54 -7.18 -1.58 -7.71
CA THR A 54 -7.95 -2.64 -8.39
C THR A 54 -7.91 -2.45 -9.90
N LYS A 55 -8.07 -1.23 -10.38
CA LYS A 55 -7.99 -0.87 -11.80
C LYS A 55 -6.60 -1.14 -12.40
N VAL A 56 -5.53 -0.90 -11.64
CA VAL A 56 -4.17 -1.23 -12.09
C VAL A 56 -3.95 -2.74 -12.10
N MET A 57 -4.45 -3.45 -11.08
CA MET A 57 -4.26 -4.89 -10.96
C MET A 57 -4.94 -5.65 -12.10
N THR A 58 -6.15 -5.26 -12.52
CA THR A 58 -6.82 -5.88 -13.67
C THR A 58 -6.01 -5.72 -14.96
N LYS A 59 -5.45 -4.53 -15.21
CA LYS A 59 -4.57 -4.30 -16.36
C LYS A 59 -3.31 -5.16 -16.33
N PHE A 60 -2.71 -5.30 -15.16
CA PHE A 60 -1.47 -6.07 -15.00
C PHE A 60 -1.70 -7.59 -15.14
N THR A 61 -2.84 -8.11 -14.67
CA THR A 61 -3.18 -9.53 -14.83
C THR A 61 -3.67 -9.90 -16.23
N SER A 62 -4.13 -8.93 -17.02
CA SER A 62 -4.56 -9.11 -18.41
C SER A 62 -3.42 -8.92 -19.42
N SER A 63 -2.22 -8.57 -18.96
CA SER A 63 -0.99 -8.50 -19.77
C SER A 63 -0.24 -9.83 -19.69
#